data_AF-A0A7Y4JLZ1-F1
#
_entry.id   AF-A0A7Y4JLZ1-F1
#
_cell.length_a   1.000
_cell.length_b   1.000
_cell.length_c   1.000
_cell.angle_alpha   90.00
_cell.angle_beta   90.00
_cell.angle_gamma   90.00
#
_symmetry.space_group_name_H-M   'P 1'
#
loop_
_entity.id
_entity.type
_entity.pdbx_description
1 polymer ?
#
loop_
_entity_poly.entity_id
_entity_poly.type
_entity_poly.pdbx_seq_one_letter_code
_entity_poly.pdbx_strand_id
1 'polypeptide(L)'
;MMTDANPETALAIGACLAYLALLLVTRWFMVAKPDRELLREHIQQLYAELSRPSGKSSAEDGRAAAIKSLLQVADKLLDKRYRYFWCWTGAYEASGWYLVHEAKRRLVADWNWQEVEVRLHSAVYELREPTAKRVAEGVGLADDIVHFLESIKDTPSTEQQLHGKSLLNRALRIIYSREGEETQDIYYWHNRIMWLATCSLGFISILTLWFGQPGLFLLGGAGGFLSRLSRLRVGNAIPQGYETFWAVLFISPLIGALAGWLGVLVAHLLVEQDLLGSDFQNVTWGANVPPTHASLGVAFLCGLSEGFFQGLIARWRSATESSVTRTSSGGIKKEKE
;
A
#
# COMPACT_ATOMS: atom_id res chain seq x y z
N MET A 1 11.06 -25.64 -33.18
CA MET A 1 10.52 -24.68 -34.16
C MET A 1 10.28 -23.35 -33.45
N MET A 2 11.35 -22.55 -33.32
CA MET A 2 11.27 -21.13 -32.95
C MET A 2 11.77 -20.42 -34.20
N THR A 3 10.88 -20.14 -35.14
CA THR A 3 11.22 -19.51 -36.42
C THR A 3 10.39 -18.24 -36.52
N ASP A 4 11.12 -17.12 -36.53
CA ASP A 4 10.67 -15.74 -36.70
C ASP A 4 9.63 -15.27 -35.69
N ALA A 5 10.11 -14.79 -34.54
CA ALA A 5 9.28 -14.00 -33.64
C ALA A 5 8.71 -12.83 -34.44
N ASN A 6 7.39 -12.84 -34.66
CA ASN A 6 6.66 -11.78 -35.33
C ASN A 6 7.07 -10.44 -34.68
N PRO A 7 7.47 -9.42 -35.47
CA PRO A 7 7.91 -8.12 -34.93
C PRO A 7 6.92 -7.52 -33.93
N GLU A 8 5.62 -7.78 -34.08
CA GLU A 8 4.58 -7.35 -33.14
C GLU A 8 4.70 -8.01 -31.76
N THR A 9 5.09 -9.29 -31.71
CA THR A 9 5.31 -10.03 -30.46
C THR A 9 6.55 -9.50 -29.74
N ALA A 10 7.63 -9.23 -30.47
CA ALA A 10 8.83 -8.62 -29.91
C ALA A 10 8.54 -7.21 -29.35
N LEU A 11 7.76 -6.41 -30.09
CA LEU A 11 7.31 -5.09 -29.64
C LEU A 11 6.48 -5.18 -28.36
N ALA A 12 5.54 -6.12 -28.28
CA ALA A 12 4.67 -6.29 -27.11
C ALA A 12 5.44 -6.73 -25.85
N ILE A 13 6.41 -7.65 -26.00
CA ILE A 13 7.31 -8.03 -24.90
C ILE A 13 8.17 -6.83 -24.49
N GLY A 14 8.71 -6.09 -25.46
CA GLY A 14 9.44 -4.85 -25.21
C GLY A 14 8.60 -3.83 -24.43
N ALA A 15 7.32 -3.66 -24.79
CA ALA A 15 6.38 -2.81 -24.08
C ALA A 15 6.12 -3.29 -22.63
N CYS A 16 5.98 -4.61 -22.42
CA CYS A 16 5.83 -5.18 -21.08
C CYS A 16 7.07 -4.91 -20.20
N LEU A 17 8.27 -5.07 -20.77
CA LEU A 17 9.53 -4.78 -20.07
C LEU A 17 9.69 -3.28 -19.77
N ALA A 18 9.35 -2.42 -20.73
CA ALA A 18 9.34 -0.97 -20.54
C ALA A 18 8.34 -0.55 -19.45
N TYR A 19 7.17 -1.18 -19.42
CA TYR A 19 6.16 -0.95 -18.39
C TYR A 19 6.64 -1.38 -16.99
N LEU A 20 7.30 -2.54 -16.89
CA LEU A 20 7.93 -2.99 -15.65
C LEU A 20 9.03 -2.03 -15.18
N ALA A 21 9.87 -1.57 -16.10
CA ALA A 21 10.92 -0.60 -15.78
C ALA A 21 10.31 0.73 -15.28
N LEU A 22 9.25 1.22 -15.93
CA LEU A 22 8.53 2.40 -15.47
C LEU A 22 7.97 2.21 -14.06
N LEU A 23 7.32 1.07 -13.78
CA LEU A 23 6.82 0.70 -12.46
C LEU A 23 7.92 0.74 -11.39
N LEU A 24 9.09 0.16 -11.67
CA LEU A 24 10.22 0.13 -10.75
C LEU A 24 10.81 1.51 -10.51
N VAL A 25 10.95 2.32 -11.56
CA VAL A 25 11.41 3.71 -11.48
C VAL A 25 10.43 4.53 -10.64
N THR A 26 9.13 4.48 -10.94
CA THR A 26 8.11 5.21 -10.17
C THR A 26 8.11 4.77 -8.71
N ARG A 27 8.16 3.46 -8.44
CA ARG A 27 8.24 2.93 -7.07
C ARG A 27 9.47 3.44 -6.32
N TRP A 28 10.62 3.49 -6.99
CA TRP A 28 11.84 4.00 -6.38
C TRP A 28 11.75 5.48 -6.04
N PHE A 29 11.30 6.31 -6.99
CA PHE A 29 11.28 7.77 -6.81
C PHE A 29 10.13 8.27 -5.93
N MET A 30 8.97 7.59 -5.93
CA MET A 30 7.80 8.01 -5.16
C MET A 30 7.76 7.40 -3.76
N VAL A 31 8.39 6.24 -3.53
CA VAL A 31 8.26 5.50 -2.25
C VAL A 31 9.61 5.33 -1.58
N ALA A 32 10.51 4.57 -2.21
CA ALA A 32 11.72 4.12 -1.55
C ALA A 32 12.69 5.26 -1.25
N LYS A 33 12.85 6.20 -2.19
CA LYS A 33 13.78 7.32 -2.03
C LYS A 33 13.29 8.32 -0.98
N PRO A 34 12.05 8.85 -1.03
CA PRO A 34 11.57 9.79 -0.02
C PRO A 34 11.62 9.24 1.40
N ASP A 35 11.19 7.99 1.60
CA ASP A 35 11.20 7.35 2.92
C ASP A 35 12.63 7.16 3.46
N ARG A 36 13.59 6.79 2.60
CA ARG A 36 15.02 6.75 2.97
C ARG A 36 15.57 8.11 3.35
N GLU A 37 15.20 9.15 2.62
CA GLU A 37 15.64 10.52 2.90
C GLU A 37 15.07 11.00 4.23
N LEU A 38 13.78 10.76 4.48
CA LEU A 38 13.11 11.06 5.75
C LEU A 38 13.76 10.33 6.93
N LEU A 39 14.06 9.05 6.78
CA LEU A 39 14.73 8.27 7.82
C LEU A 39 16.16 8.78 8.09
N ARG A 40 16.92 9.16 7.04
CA ARG A 40 18.25 9.77 7.22
C ARG A 40 18.19 11.10 7.94
N GLU A 41 17.22 11.95 7.60
CA GLU A 41 17.01 13.22 8.29
C GLU A 41 16.76 12.99 9.78
N HIS A 42 15.92 12.00 10.12
CA HIS A 42 15.66 11.63 11.50
C HIS A 42 16.90 11.11 12.23
N ILE A 43 17.70 10.27 11.58
CA ILE A 43 18.98 9.79 12.13
C ILE A 43 19.92 10.99 12.41
N GLN A 44 20.04 11.92 11.46
CA GLN A 44 20.89 13.10 11.59
C GLN A 44 20.41 14.04 12.70
N GLN A 45 19.10 14.26 12.81
CA GLN A 45 18.51 15.03 13.91
C GLN A 45 18.85 14.41 15.27
N LEU A 46 18.75 13.09 15.40
CA LEU A 46 19.12 12.41 16.65
C LEU A 46 20.62 12.50 16.97
N TYR A 47 21.49 12.40 15.96
CA TYR A 47 22.92 12.66 16.15
C TYR A 47 23.20 14.09 16.63
N ALA A 48 22.47 15.08 16.09
CA ALA A 48 22.60 16.46 16.51
C ALA A 48 22.11 16.66 17.96
N GLU A 49 21.00 16.02 18.35
CA GLU A 49 20.49 16.03 19.73
C GLU A 49 21.51 15.41 20.70
N LEU A 50 22.10 14.26 20.36
CA LEU A 50 23.15 13.58 21.15
C LEU A 50 24.45 14.37 21.25
N SER A 51 24.72 15.28 20.33
CA SER A 51 25.95 16.08 20.30
C SER A 51 25.82 17.39 21.07
N ARG A 52 24.61 17.74 21.55
CA ARG A 52 24.44 18.90 22.44
C ARG A 52 25.15 18.62 23.77
N PRO A 53 25.99 19.54 24.27
CA PRO A 53 26.70 19.34 25.51
C PRO A 53 25.71 19.26 26.68
N SER A 54 25.41 18.04 27.15
CA SER A 54 24.81 17.81 28.45
C SER A 54 25.93 17.85 29.49
N GLY A 55 25.89 18.82 30.41
CA GLY A 55 26.95 19.01 31.41
C GLY A 55 26.98 17.94 32.51
N LYS A 56 27.04 16.64 32.17
CA LYS A 56 26.75 15.53 33.09
C LYS A 56 27.62 14.28 32.87
N SER A 57 27.57 13.42 33.91
CA SER A 57 28.39 12.27 34.33
C SER A 57 28.77 11.16 33.30
N SER A 58 29.86 10.43 33.59
CA SER A 58 30.36 9.23 32.87
C SER A 58 29.32 8.11 32.58
N ALA A 59 28.24 8.01 33.37
CA ALA A 59 27.15 7.06 33.09
C ALA A 59 26.24 7.51 31.92
N GLU A 60 26.21 8.80 31.61
CA GLU A 60 25.53 9.35 30.44
C GLU A 60 26.35 9.12 29.16
N ASP A 61 27.69 9.12 29.26
CA ASP A 61 28.57 8.79 28.15
C ASP A 61 28.35 7.36 27.64
N GLY A 62 28.14 6.39 28.54
CA GLY A 62 27.85 5.00 28.18
C GLY A 62 26.51 4.84 27.46
N ARG A 63 25.47 5.58 27.88
CA ARG A 63 24.16 5.57 27.22
C ARG A 63 24.20 6.28 25.88
N ALA A 64 24.84 7.44 25.80
CA ALA A 64 25.06 8.17 24.56
C ALA A 64 25.84 7.31 23.55
N ALA A 65 26.83 6.53 23.98
CA ALA A 65 27.53 5.58 23.12
C ALA A 65 26.63 4.43 22.62
N ALA A 66 25.74 3.91 23.47
CA ALA A 66 24.79 2.87 23.08
C ALA A 66 23.72 3.39 22.09
N ILE A 67 23.27 4.63 22.23
CA ILE A 67 22.37 5.27 21.26
C ILE A 67 23.15 5.57 19.95
N LYS A 68 24.39 6.05 20.11
CA LYS A 68 25.52 6.02 19.15
C LYS A 68 25.44 4.82 18.20
N SER A 69 25.61 3.64 18.78
CA SER A 69 25.71 2.40 18.03
C SER A 69 24.40 2.00 17.34
N LEU A 70 23.23 2.25 17.95
CA LEU A 70 21.94 2.01 17.30
C LEU A 70 21.77 2.85 16.03
N LEU A 71 22.10 4.13 16.08
CA LEU A 71 22.02 5.03 14.93
C LEU A 71 23.04 4.67 13.85
N GLN A 72 24.23 4.20 14.22
CA GLN A 72 25.21 3.68 13.26
C GLN A 72 24.72 2.42 12.55
N VAL A 73 24.04 1.52 13.27
CA VAL A 73 23.42 0.35 12.64
C VAL A 73 22.33 0.79 11.69
N ALA A 74 21.44 1.72 12.09
CA ALA A 74 20.38 2.25 11.24
C ALA A 74 20.94 2.87 9.95
N ASP A 75 21.98 3.71 10.06
CA ASP A 75 22.62 4.35 8.90
C ASP A 75 23.28 3.32 7.96
N LYS A 76 23.96 2.30 8.50
CA LYS A 76 24.54 1.20 7.72
C LYS A 76 23.50 0.38 6.96
N LEU A 77 22.26 0.29 7.45
CA LEU A 77 21.19 -0.38 6.69
C LEU A 77 20.82 0.41 5.43
N LEU A 78 21.01 1.73 5.42
CA LEU A 78 20.64 2.64 4.32
C LEU A 78 21.73 2.86 3.26
N ASP A 79 22.97 2.47 3.55
CA ASP A 79 24.12 2.73 2.66
C ASP A 79 24.13 1.84 1.39
N LYS A 80 23.36 0.74 1.39
CA LYS A 80 23.28 -0.17 0.25
C LYS A 80 22.36 0.38 -0.86
N ARG A 81 22.86 1.37 -1.59
CA ARG A 81 22.08 2.20 -2.54
C ARG A 81 21.61 1.47 -3.80
N TYR A 82 22.45 0.64 -4.42
CA TYR A 82 22.20 0.12 -5.78
C TYR A 82 21.67 -1.33 -5.82
N ARG A 83 22.00 -2.14 -4.80
CA ARG A 83 21.66 -3.57 -4.80
C ARG A 83 20.16 -3.84 -4.65
N TYR A 84 19.39 -2.85 -4.21
CA TYR A 84 17.98 -3.00 -3.87
C TYR A 84 17.05 -2.20 -4.76
N PHE A 85 17.52 -1.56 -5.84
CA PHE A 85 16.61 -0.87 -6.76
C PHE A 85 15.55 -1.83 -7.35
N TRP A 86 15.98 -3.01 -7.79
CA TRP A 86 15.11 -4.02 -8.41
C TRP A 86 14.29 -4.86 -7.40
N CYS A 87 14.84 -5.06 -6.20
CA CYS A 87 14.26 -5.95 -5.18
C CYS A 87 14.01 -5.19 -3.86
N TRP A 88 13.62 -3.92 -3.95
CA TRP A 88 13.29 -3.15 -2.75
C TRP A 88 12.08 -3.78 -2.07
N THR A 89 12.18 -4.03 -0.76
CA THR A 89 11.11 -4.63 0.05
C THR A 89 10.64 -3.74 1.20
N GLY A 90 11.34 -2.64 1.49
CA GLY A 90 11.08 -1.78 2.66
C GLY A 90 11.59 -2.35 3.99
N ALA A 91 12.15 -3.57 4.01
CA ALA A 91 12.53 -4.25 5.25
C ALA A 91 13.68 -3.54 6.01
N TYR A 92 14.62 -2.95 5.28
CA TYR A 92 15.73 -2.20 5.88
C TYR A 92 15.27 -0.87 6.47
N GLU A 93 14.37 -0.18 5.77
CA GLU A 93 13.77 1.06 6.20
C GLU A 93 12.88 0.84 7.44
N ALA A 94 12.03 -0.20 7.44
CA ALA A 94 11.26 -0.61 8.62
C ALA A 94 12.16 -0.89 9.83
N SER A 95 13.26 -1.62 9.60
CA SER A 95 14.23 -1.93 10.66
C SER A 95 14.97 -0.68 11.14
N GLY A 96 15.30 0.25 10.24
CA GLY A 96 15.91 1.54 10.57
C GLY A 96 14.98 2.41 11.42
N TRP A 97 13.70 2.51 11.05
CA TRP A 97 12.67 3.20 11.83
C TRP A 97 12.54 2.61 13.23
N TYR A 98 12.52 1.27 13.35
CA TYR A 98 12.53 0.61 14.67
C TYR A 98 13.73 1.01 15.53
N LEU A 99 14.93 1.05 14.96
CA LEU A 99 16.16 1.46 15.67
C LEU A 99 16.13 2.94 16.07
N VAL A 100 15.62 3.81 15.20
CA VAL A 100 15.44 5.25 15.47
C VAL A 100 14.43 5.46 16.60
N HIS A 101 13.32 4.72 16.60
CA HIS A 101 12.29 4.79 17.65
C HIS A 101 12.81 4.28 19.00
N GLU A 102 13.58 3.19 18.99
CA GLU A 102 14.26 2.68 20.19
C GLU A 102 15.31 3.68 20.70
N ALA A 103 16.08 4.33 19.81
CA ALA A 103 17.01 5.39 20.16
C ALA A 103 16.30 6.59 20.81
N LYS A 104 15.20 7.09 20.21
CA LYS A 104 14.35 8.16 20.79
C LYS A 104 13.84 7.80 22.18
N ARG A 105 13.37 6.56 22.37
CA ARG A 105 12.89 6.10 23.67
C ARG A 105 14.00 6.06 24.74
N ARG A 106 15.24 5.76 24.36
CA ARG A 106 16.38 5.78 25.28
C ARG A 106 16.80 7.21 25.65
N LEU A 107 16.62 8.17 24.75
CA LEU A 107 16.89 9.59 25.00
C LEU A 107 15.96 10.22 26.05
N VAL A 108 14.75 9.67 26.25
CA VAL A 108 13.80 10.15 27.27
C VAL A 108 14.43 10.27 28.66
N ALA A 109 15.35 9.36 28.99
CA ALA A 109 16.03 9.37 30.28
C ALA A 109 16.90 10.63 30.49
N ASP A 110 17.40 11.21 29.39
CA ASP A 110 18.34 12.33 29.41
C ASP A 110 17.64 13.70 29.25
N TRP A 111 16.38 13.71 28.80
CA TRP A 111 15.58 14.92 28.68
C TRP A 111 15.35 15.63 30.01
N ASN A 112 15.27 16.96 29.93
CA ASN A 112 14.86 17.78 31.06
C ASN A 112 13.33 17.68 31.25
N TRP A 113 12.82 18.15 32.40
CA TRP A 113 11.39 18.05 32.68
C TRP A 113 10.53 18.82 31.67
N GLN A 114 10.94 20.02 31.25
CA GLN A 114 10.18 20.84 30.31
C GLN A 114 9.99 20.13 28.96
N GLU A 115 11.04 19.46 28.46
CA GLU A 115 10.99 18.64 27.25
C GLU A 115 10.04 17.45 27.40
N VAL A 116 10.08 16.79 28.56
CA VAL A 116 9.19 15.65 28.88
C VAL A 116 7.73 16.11 28.94
N GLU A 117 7.45 17.22 29.60
CA GLU A 117 6.10 17.80 29.74
C GLU A 117 5.49 18.15 28.39
N VAL A 118 6.23 18.88 27.54
CA VAL A 118 5.77 19.24 26.18
C VAL A 118 5.47 18.00 25.35
N ARG A 119 6.33 16.97 25.44
CA ARG A 119 6.13 15.72 24.69
C ARG A 119 5.01 14.86 25.26
N LEU A 120 4.76 14.90 26.57
CA LEU A 120 3.59 14.26 27.18
C LEU A 120 2.30 14.89 26.66
N HIS A 121 2.24 16.23 26.56
CA HIS A 121 1.10 16.91 25.95
C HIS A 121 0.90 16.50 24.48
N SER A 122 1.96 16.45 23.66
CA SER A 122 1.88 15.96 22.27
C SER A 122 1.36 14.51 22.22
N ALA A 123 1.91 13.66 23.08
CA ALA A 123 1.54 12.24 23.13
C ALA A 123 0.07 12.03 23.46
N VAL A 124 -0.56 12.88 24.29
CA VAL A 124 -2.01 12.80 24.58
C VAL A 124 -2.83 12.95 23.30
N TYR A 125 -2.48 13.89 22.42
CA TYR A 125 -3.19 14.08 21.16
C TYR A 125 -3.02 12.88 20.23
N GLU A 126 -1.78 12.40 20.07
CA GLU A 126 -1.46 11.26 19.20
C GLU A 126 -2.10 9.95 19.69
N LEU A 127 -2.14 9.72 21.00
CA LEU A 127 -2.76 8.54 21.62
C LEU A 127 -4.29 8.53 21.50
N ARG A 128 -4.93 9.72 21.44
CA ARG A 128 -6.39 9.86 21.26
C ARG A 128 -6.83 9.80 19.81
N GLU A 129 -5.89 9.84 18.86
CA GLU A 129 -6.21 9.77 17.44
C GLU A 129 -6.92 8.44 17.12
N PRO A 130 -8.10 8.46 16.46
CA PRO A 130 -8.95 7.29 16.27
C PRO A 130 -8.48 6.36 15.14
N THR A 131 -7.20 6.02 15.11
CA THR A 131 -6.57 5.11 14.15
C THR A 131 -6.30 3.73 14.79
N ALA A 132 -7.35 2.89 14.77
CA ALA A 132 -7.42 1.41 14.87
C ALA A 132 -6.54 0.56 15.85
N LYS A 133 -7.04 -0.67 16.12
CA LYS A 133 -6.53 -1.81 16.92
C LYS A 133 -6.19 -1.63 18.41
N ARG A 134 -5.62 -0.50 18.85
CA ARG A 134 -5.22 -0.29 20.27
C ARG A 134 -5.82 0.95 20.93
N VAL A 135 -6.92 1.45 20.37
CA VAL A 135 -7.60 2.68 20.83
C VAL A 135 -7.89 2.68 22.33
N ALA A 136 -8.33 1.54 22.90
CA ALA A 136 -8.62 1.46 24.34
C ALA A 136 -7.36 1.60 25.22
N GLU A 137 -6.22 1.03 24.82
CA GLU A 137 -4.96 1.16 25.57
C GLU A 137 -4.39 2.57 25.43
N GLY A 138 -4.46 3.16 24.24
CA GLY A 138 -4.00 4.53 23.97
C GLY A 138 -4.81 5.58 24.72
N VAL A 139 -6.15 5.48 24.69
CA VAL A 139 -7.04 6.42 25.41
C VAL A 139 -6.86 6.32 26.92
N GLY A 140 -6.79 5.10 27.48
CA GLY A 140 -6.56 4.92 28.91
C GLY A 140 -5.22 5.53 29.36
N LEU A 141 -4.14 5.31 28.59
CA LEU A 141 -2.86 5.94 28.89
C LEU A 141 -2.88 7.46 28.72
N ALA A 142 -3.64 7.98 27.75
CA ALA A 142 -3.81 9.42 27.58
C ALA A 142 -4.54 10.05 28.78
N ASP A 143 -5.55 9.38 29.33
CA ASP A 143 -6.24 9.82 30.55
C ASP A 143 -5.30 9.78 31.77
N ASP A 144 -4.49 8.71 31.92
CA ASP A 144 -3.47 8.60 32.96
C ASP A 144 -2.45 9.77 32.90
N ILE A 145 -2.01 10.14 31.68
CA ILE A 145 -1.08 11.25 31.46
C ILE A 145 -1.71 12.59 31.83
N VAL A 146 -2.96 12.84 31.40
CA VAL A 146 -3.67 14.08 31.74
C VAL A 146 -3.84 14.21 33.25
N HIS A 147 -4.30 13.16 33.92
CA HIS A 147 -4.46 13.16 35.38
C HIS A 147 -3.12 13.37 36.09
N PHE A 148 -2.04 12.76 35.60
CA PHE A 148 -0.70 12.98 36.13
C PHE A 148 -0.24 14.44 35.96
N LEU A 149 -0.40 15.04 34.79
CA LEU A 149 -0.04 16.43 34.53
C LEU A 149 -0.86 17.40 35.41
N GLU A 150 -2.16 17.16 35.57
CA GLU A 150 -3.04 17.96 36.45
C GLU A 150 -2.67 17.84 37.94
N SER A 151 -2.06 16.72 38.34
CA SER A 151 -1.60 16.51 39.72
C SER A 151 -0.35 17.33 40.08
N ILE A 152 0.37 17.84 39.08
CA ILE A 152 1.59 18.64 39.25
C ILE A 152 1.19 20.11 39.35
N LYS A 153 1.23 20.68 40.56
CA LYS A 153 0.89 22.09 40.82
C LYS A 153 2.09 23.04 40.72
N ASP A 154 3.30 22.54 40.99
CA ASP A 154 4.56 23.30 41.09
C ASP A 154 5.72 22.53 40.40
N THR A 155 6.97 22.95 40.60
CA THR A 155 8.16 22.22 40.16
C THR A 155 8.12 20.76 40.62
N PRO A 156 8.14 19.78 39.71
CA PRO A 156 7.96 18.38 40.06
C PRO A 156 9.16 17.84 40.85
N SER A 157 8.85 17.05 41.87
CA SER A 157 9.85 16.26 42.60
C SER A 157 10.60 15.30 41.68
N THR A 158 11.78 14.84 42.10
CA THR A 158 12.57 13.87 41.33
C THR A 158 11.80 12.59 41.03
N GLU A 159 10.95 12.13 41.96
CA GLU A 159 10.09 10.96 41.77
C GLU A 159 9.01 11.22 40.71
N GLN A 160 8.36 12.38 40.75
CA GLN A 160 7.38 12.78 39.72
C GLN A 160 8.05 12.92 38.34
N GLN A 161 9.25 13.49 38.27
CA GLN A 161 9.99 13.57 37.01
C GLN A 161 10.31 12.17 36.44
N LEU A 162 10.70 11.22 37.29
CA LEU A 162 10.95 9.84 36.89
C LEU A 162 9.65 9.16 36.42
N HIS A 163 8.54 9.39 37.13
CA HIS A 163 7.23 8.88 36.75
C HIS A 163 6.78 9.42 35.39
N GLY A 164 6.89 10.74 35.16
CA GLY A 164 6.55 11.35 33.88
C GLY A 164 7.41 10.84 32.71
N LYS A 165 8.71 10.62 32.94
CA LYS A 165 9.59 9.96 31.96
C LYS A 165 9.13 8.53 31.66
N SER A 166 8.67 7.79 32.66
CA SER A 166 8.16 6.42 32.47
C SER A 166 6.84 6.40 31.67
N LEU A 167 5.92 7.33 31.96
CA LEU A 167 4.68 7.52 31.22
C LEU A 167 4.97 7.89 29.77
N LEU A 168 5.91 8.81 29.53
CA LEU A 168 6.32 9.19 28.19
C LEU A 168 6.93 8.02 27.42
N ASN A 169 7.79 7.21 28.05
CA ASN A 169 8.36 6.02 27.40
C ASN A 169 7.27 5.02 27.00
N ARG A 170 6.26 4.82 27.86
CA ARG A 170 5.11 3.96 27.57
C ARG A 170 4.28 4.52 26.42
N ALA A 171 4.02 5.83 26.41
CA ALA A 171 3.28 6.51 25.34
C ALA A 171 4.01 6.38 24.00
N LEU A 172 5.29 6.72 23.96
CA LEU A 172 6.13 6.60 22.76
C LEU A 172 6.20 5.17 22.26
N ARG A 173 6.21 4.16 23.14
CA ARG A 173 6.15 2.75 22.72
C ARG A 173 4.88 2.43 21.96
N ILE A 174 3.73 2.92 22.43
CA ILE A 174 2.44 2.72 21.74
C ILE A 174 2.43 3.45 20.41
N ILE A 175 2.77 4.74 20.41
CA ILE A 175 2.82 5.61 19.21
C ILE A 175 3.73 5.00 18.14
N TYR A 176 4.98 4.69 18.50
CA TYR A 176 5.95 4.14 17.55
C TYR A 176 5.65 2.70 17.13
N SER A 177 4.94 1.92 17.95
CA SER A 177 4.45 0.61 17.51
C SER A 177 3.34 0.75 16.48
N ARG A 178 2.45 1.74 16.63
CA ARG A 178 1.41 2.05 15.63
C ARG A 178 2.03 2.49 14.32
N GLU A 179 2.92 3.48 14.36
CA GLU A 179 3.62 4.00 13.19
C GLU A 179 4.40 2.88 12.47
N GLY A 180 5.13 2.04 13.22
CA GLY A 180 5.85 0.91 12.64
C GLY A 180 4.95 -0.14 11.98
N GLU A 181 3.80 -0.46 12.59
CA GLU A 181 2.81 -1.38 12.00
C GLU A 181 2.22 -0.79 10.70
N GLU A 182 1.85 0.50 10.69
CA GLU A 182 1.32 1.19 9.51
C GLU A 182 2.33 1.24 8.36
N THR A 183 3.57 1.62 8.65
CA THR A 183 4.65 1.65 7.65
C THR A 183 4.92 0.25 7.09
N GLN A 184 4.93 -0.79 7.94
CA GLN A 184 5.12 -2.17 7.49
C GLN A 184 3.97 -2.65 6.60
N ASP A 185 2.73 -2.31 6.93
CA ASP A 185 1.56 -2.64 6.12
C ASP A 185 1.63 -1.98 4.73
N ILE A 186 2.07 -0.72 4.66
CA ILE A 186 2.29 0.00 3.41
C ILE A 186 3.32 -0.71 2.53
N TYR A 187 4.49 -1.07 3.09
CA TYR A 187 5.51 -1.81 2.33
C TYR A 187 5.01 -3.17 1.85
N TYR A 188 4.26 -3.88 2.70
CA TYR A 188 3.68 -5.16 2.36
C TYR A 188 2.69 -5.05 1.19
N TRP A 189 1.83 -4.03 1.21
CA TRP A 189 0.94 -3.70 0.10
C TRP A 189 1.71 -3.40 -1.19
N HIS A 190 2.76 -2.59 -1.13
CA HIS A 190 3.60 -2.32 -2.30
C HIS A 190 4.26 -3.57 -2.87
N ASN A 191 4.79 -4.45 -2.01
CA ASN A 191 5.41 -5.70 -2.46
C ASN A 191 4.40 -6.63 -3.13
N ARG A 192 3.20 -6.77 -2.57
CA ARG A 192 2.10 -7.54 -3.17
C ARG A 192 1.71 -6.99 -4.55
N ILE A 193 1.60 -5.67 -4.68
CA ILE A 193 1.26 -5.02 -5.94
C ILE A 193 2.34 -5.27 -6.99
N MET A 194 3.61 -5.11 -6.64
CA MET A 194 4.72 -5.39 -7.56
C MET A 194 4.76 -6.85 -7.99
N TRP A 195 4.50 -7.77 -7.07
CA TRP A 195 4.39 -9.19 -7.38
C TRP A 195 3.26 -9.45 -8.37
N LEU A 196 2.04 -8.97 -8.08
CA LEU A 196 0.89 -9.12 -8.96
C LEU A 196 1.11 -8.49 -10.34
N ALA A 197 1.74 -7.31 -10.40
CA ALA A 197 2.08 -6.65 -11.65
C ALA A 197 3.08 -7.47 -12.47
N THR A 198 4.12 -8.01 -11.82
CA THR A 198 5.12 -8.86 -12.47
C THR A 198 4.49 -10.15 -13.00
N CYS A 199 3.65 -10.82 -12.20
CA CYS A 199 2.90 -12.00 -12.63
C CYS A 199 1.97 -11.69 -13.82
N SER A 200 1.27 -10.55 -13.77
CA SER A 200 0.36 -10.13 -14.85
C SER A 200 1.10 -9.88 -16.15
N LEU A 201 2.23 -9.15 -16.09
CA LEU A 201 3.09 -8.91 -17.26
C LEU A 201 3.70 -10.21 -17.79
N GLY A 202 4.12 -11.11 -16.91
CA GLY A 202 4.59 -12.45 -17.29
C GLY A 202 3.51 -13.24 -18.02
N PHE A 203 2.27 -13.22 -17.50
CA PHE A 203 1.14 -13.90 -18.12
C PHE A 203 0.77 -13.28 -19.48
N ILE A 204 0.72 -11.96 -19.58
CA ILE A 204 0.52 -11.24 -20.86
C ILE A 204 1.61 -11.62 -21.86
N SER A 205 2.87 -11.69 -21.43
CA SER A 205 4.00 -12.05 -22.30
C SER A 205 3.89 -13.49 -22.80
N ILE A 206 3.56 -14.44 -21.92
CA ILE A 206 3.34 -15.85 -22.27
C ILE A 206 2.17 -15.99 -23.25
N LEU A 207 1.03 -15.37 -22.95
CA LEU A 207 -0.13 -15.41 -23.83
C LEU A 207 0.14 -14.75 -25.17
N THR A 208 0.91 -13.67 -25.20
CA THR A 208 1.32 -13.03 -26.46
C THR A 208 2.20 -13.96 -27.29
N LEU A 209 3.14 -14.67 -26.66
CA LEU A 209 3.98 -15.67 -27.34
C LEU A 209 3.18 -16.87 -27.85
N TRP A 210 2.13 -17.28 -27.14
CA TRP A 210 1.32 -18.45 -27.49
C TRP A 210 0.23 -18.15 -28.52
N PHE A 211 -0.43 -17.00 -28.39
CA PHE A 211 -1.61 -16.64 -29.17
C PHE A 211 -1.36 -15.51 -30.17
N GLY A 212 -0.19 -14.89 -30.21
CA GLY A 212 0.20 -13.95 -31.29
C GLY A 212 -0.69 -12.71 -31.46
N GLN A 213 -1.54 -12.35 -30.48
CA GLN A 213 -2.49 -11.24 -30.59
C GLN A 213 -2.23 -10.13 -29.54
N PRO A 214 -1.11 -9.39 -29.66
CA PRO A 214 -0.78 -8.33 -28.71
C PRO A 214 -1.78 -7.17 -28.70
N GLY A 215 -2.45 -6.92 -29.83
CA GLY A 215 -3.43 -5.84 -29.97
C GLY A 215 -4.60 -5.93 -28.99
N LEU A 216 -5.06 -7.14 -28.64
CA LEU A 216 -6.14 -7.34 -27.67
C LEU A 216 -5.72 -6.88 -26.27
N PHE A 217 -4.50 -7.19 -25.85
CA PHE A 217 -3.96 -6.78 -24.55
C PHE A 217 -3.77 -5.26 -24.49
N LEU A 218 -3.28 -4.64 -25.57
CA LEU A 218 -3.10 -3.19 -25.64
C LEU A 218 -4.43 -2.44 -25.51
N LEU A 219 -5.45 -2.85 -26.25
CA LEU A 219 -6.77 -2.20 -26.22
C LEU A 219 -7.50 -2.47 -24.90
N GLY A 220 -7.42 -3.69 -24.37
CA GLY A 220 -7.92 -3.98 -23.02
C GLY A 220 -7.22 -3.12 -21.95
N GLY A 221 -5.90 -2.99 -22.02
CA GLY A 221 -5.14 -2.17 -21.09
C GLY A 221 -5.45 -0.68 -21.20
N ALA A 222 -5.67 -0.17 -22.42
CA ALA A 222 -6.14 1.19 -22.66
C ALA A 222 -7.53 1.42 -22.02
N GLY A 223 -8.44 0.46 -22.15
CA GLY A 223 -9.75 0.49 -21.47
C GLY A 223 -9.60 0.55 -19.94
N GLY A 224 -8.75 -0.30 -19.36
CA GLY A 224 -8.49 -0.30 -17.91
C GLY A 224 -7.88 1.01 -17.42
N PHE A 225 -6.94 1.59 -18.17
CA PHE A 225 -6.35 2.88 -17.86
C PHE A 225 -7.38 4.01 -17.88
N LEU A 226 -8.17 4.09 -18.96
CA LEU A 226 -9.18 5.14 -19.14
C LEU A 226 -10.29 5.04 -18.09
N SER A 227 -10.68 3.82 -17.72
CA SER A 227 -11.63 3.56 -16.63
C SER A 227 -11.16 4.16 -15.31
N ARG A 228 -9.86 4.11 -15.00
CA ARG A 228 -9.33 4.75 -13.79
C ARG A 228 -9.22 6.27 -13.93
N LEU A 229 -8.69 6.77 -15.05
CA LEU A 229 -8.62 8.22 -15.28
C LEU A 229 -9.98 8.90 -15.18
N SER A 230 -11.04 8.27 -15.70
CA SER A 230 -12.41 8.78 -15.58
C SER A 230 -12.86 8.89 -14.12
N ARG A 231 -12.55 7.90 -13.29
CA ARG A 231 -12.89 7.90 -11.86
C ARG A 231 -12.10 8.92 -11.05
N LEU A 232 -10.86 9.21 -11.43
CA LEU A 232 -10.07 10.28 -10.84
C LEU A 232 -10.72 11.65 -11.05
N ARG A 233 -11.23 11.90 -12.26
CA ARG A 233 -11.92 13.14 -12.59
C ARG A 233 -13.24 13.31 -11.85
N VAL A 234 -13.93 12.21 -11.55
CA VAL A 234 -15.26 12.22 -10.90
C VAL A 234 -15.15 12.25 -9.37
N GLY A 235 -13.95 12.24 -8.78
CA GLY A 235 -13.74 12.41 -7.33
C GLY A 235 -14.06 11.19 -6.47
N ASN A 236 -14.49 10.07 -7.06
CA ASN A 236 -14.97 8.88 -6.35
C ASN A 236 -13.87 7.87 -5.97
N ALA A 237 -12.60 8.14 -6.30
CA ALA A 237 -11.54 7.13 -6.26
C ALA A 237 -10.20 7.66 -5.73
N ILE A 238 -10.22 8.50 -4.70
CA ILE A 238 -9.01 8.76 -3.91
C ILE A 238 -9.06 7.80 -2.72
N PRO A 239 -8.33 6.66 -2.74
CA PRO A 239 -8.11 5.90 -1.51
C PRO A 239 -7.52 6.86 -0.48
N GLN A 240 -8.01 6.82 0.75
CA GLN A 240 -7.41 7.56 1.86
C GLN A 240 -5.96 7.08 2.01
N GLY A 241 -5.00 7.87 1.50
CA GLY A 241 -3.60 7.49 1.37
C GLY A 241 -3.02 7.87 0.01
N TYR A 242 -2.41 9.06 -0.06
CA TYR A 242 -1.65 9.55 -1.23
C TYR A 242 -0.64 8.51 -1.74
N GLU A 243 -0.12 7.69 -0.82
CA GLU A 243 0.92 6.69 -1.06
C GLU A 243 0.43 5.41 -1.77
N THR A 244 -0.87 5.10 -1.76
CA THR A 244 -1.38 3.89 -2.45
C THR A 244 -1.94 4.21 -3.84
N PHE A 245 -2.08 5.51 -4.16
CA PHE A 245 -2.76 5.99 -5.34
C PHE A 245 -2.10 5.58 -6.65
N TRP A 246 -0.78 5.73 -6.77
CA TRP A 246 -0.05 5.34 -7.98
C TRP A 246 -0.20 3.84 -8.24
N ALA A 247 -0.21 3.03 -7.19
CA ALA A 247 -0.20 1.58 -7.30
C ALA A 247 -1.47 1.08 -8.00
N VAL A 248 -2.62 1.68 -7.70
CA VAL A 248 -3.90 1.41 -8.39
C VAL A 248 -3.87 1.88 -9.84
N LEU A 249 -3.28 3.04 -10.12
CA LEU A 249 -3.18 3.60 -11.46
C LEU A 249 -2.38 2.69 -12.41
N PHE A 250 -1.31 2.04 -11.92
CA PHE A 250 -0.50 1.12 -12.73
C PHE A 250 -1.01 -0.32 -12.75
N ILE A 251 -1.80 -0.76 -11.77
CA ILE A 251 -2.40 -2.11 -11.84
C ILE A 251 -3.56 -2.14 -12.85
N SER A 252 -4.33 -1.06 -12.96
CA SER A 252 -5.55 -1.06 -13.78
C SER A 252 -5.34 -1.39 -15.26
N PRO A 253 -4.30 -0.89 -15.94
CA PRO A 253 -4.00 -1.31 -17.32
C PRO A 253 -3.70 -2.81 -17.43
N LEU A 254 -3.06 -3.41 -16.42
CA LEU A 254 -2.76 -4.84 -16.42
C LEU A 254 -4.04 -5.68 -16.25
N ILE A 255 -4.91 -5.27 -15.31
CA ILE A 255 -6.22 -5.89 -15.14
C ILE A 255 -7.05 -5.72 -16.41
N GLY A 256 -7.07 -4.53 -16.99
CA GLY A 256 -7.80 -4.22 -18.22
C GLY A 256 -7.31 -5.05 -19.40
N ALA A 257 -5.99 -5.25 -19.55
CA ALA A 257 -5.42 -6.08 -20.60
C ALA A 257 -5.88 -7.54 -20.49
N LEU A 258 -5.84 -8.10 -19.28
CA LEU A 258 -6.30 -9.47 -19.02
C LEU A 258 -7.82 -9.61 -19.18
N ALA A 259 -8.60 -8.66 -18.67
CA ALA A 259 -10.05 -8.63 -18.80
C ALA A 259 -10.48 -8.45 -20.27
N GLY A 260 -9.76 -7.62 -21.03
CA GLY A 260 -9.98 -7.44 -22.45
C GLY A 260 -9.75 -8.73 -23.23
N TRP A 261 -8.62 -9.39 -23.00
CA TRP A 261 -8.32 -10.68 -23.64
C TRP A 261 -9.34 -11.76 -23.27
N LEU A 262 -9.67 -11.91 -21.99
CA LEU A 262 -10.67 -12.88 -21.53
C LEU A 262 -12.06 -12.56 -22.07
N GLY A 263 -12.42 -11.28 -22.15
CA GLY A 263 -13.69 -10.81 -22.69
C GLY A 263 -13.88 -11.19 -24.16
N VAL A 264 -12.83 -11.08 -24.97
CA VAL A 264 -12.86 -11.55 -26.37
C VAL A 264 -13.04 -13.06 -26.44
N LEU A 265 -12.37 -13.84 -25.59
CA LEU A 265 -12.54 -15.29 -25.54
C LEU A 265 -13.99 -15.67 -25.20
N VAL A 266 -14.58 -15.03 -24.18
CA VAL A 266 -15.97 -15.25 -23.78
C VAL A 266 -16.93 -14.84 -24.89
N ALA A 267 -16.70 -13.69 -25.54
CA ALA A 267 -17.52 -13.24 -26.65
C ALA A 267 -17.46 -14.23 -27.83
N HIS A 268 -16.28 -14.73 -28.16
CA HIS A 268 -16.10 -15.74 -29.20
C HIS A 268 -16.87 -17.03 -28.87
N LEU A 269 -16.74 -17.55 -27.65
CA LEU A 269 -17.48 -18.74 -27.20
C LEU A 269 -19.00 -18.54 -27.25
N LEU A 270 -19.50 -17.36 -26.89
CA LEU A 270 -20.93 -17.06 -26.94
C LEU A 270 -21.47 -16.92 -28.37
N VAL A 271 -20.63 -16.45 -29.31
CA VAL A 271 -20.95 -16.45 -30.75
C VAL A 271 -21.02 -17.88 -31.27
N GLU A 272 -20.09 -18.76 -30.88
CA GLU A 272 -20.12 -20.18 -31.30
C GLU A 272 -21.38 -20.94 -30.81
N GLN A 273 -21.99 -20.50 -29.71
CA GLN A 273 -23.23 -21.08 -29.17
C GLN A 273 -24.50 -20.40 -29.71
N ASP A 274 -24.39 -19.53 -30.71
CA ASP A 274 -25.50 -18.72 -31.27
C ASP A 274 -26.25 -17.87 -30.21
N LEU A 275 -25.59 -17.55 -29.09
CA LEU A 275 -26.19 -16.75 -28.01
C LEU A 275 -26.05 -15.24 -28.23
N LEU A 276 -25.09 -14.82 -29.06
CA LEU A 276 -24.89 -13.43 -29.44
C LEU A 276 -25.42 -13.19 -30.86
N GLY A 277 -26.10 -12.05 -31.06
CA GLY A 277 -26.68 -11.67 -32.34
C GLY A 277 -25.64 -11.53 -33.47
N SER A 278 -26.13 -11.44 -34.71
CA SER A 278 -25.33 -11.36 -35.94
C SER A 278 -24.22 -10.30 -35.92
N ASP A 279 -24.40 -9.24 -35.14
CA ASP A 279 -23.45 -8.13 -35.00
C ASP A 279 -22.09 -8.56 -34.40
N PHE A 280 -22.04 -9.69 -33.67
CA PHE A 280 -20.83 -10.22 -33.04
C PHE A 280 -20.16 -11.35 -33.84
N GLN A 281 -20.72 -11.77 -34.98
CA GLN A 281 -20.17 -12.87 -35.78
C GLN A 281 -18.76 -12.61 -36.31
N ASN A 282 -18.35 -11.35 -36.37
CA ASN A 282 -17.01 -10.95 -36.80
C ASN A 282 -15.96 -10.98 -35.67
N VAL A 283 -16.30 -11.41 -34.46
CA VAL A 283 -15.34 -11.55 -33.35
C VAL A 283 -14.47 -12.78 -33.58
N THR A 284 -13.24 -12.55 -34.03
CA THR A 284 -12.24 -13.59 -34.26
C THR A 284 -11.27 -13.70 -33.10
N TRP A 285 -10.81 -14.93 -32.87
CA TRP A 285 -9.78 -15.28 -31.89
C TRP A 285 -8.88 -16.37 -32.47
N GLY A 286 -7.56 -16.31 -32.24
CA GLY A 286 -6.62 -17.37 -32.63
C GLY A 286 -5.24 -16.88 -33.10
N ALA A 287 -4.24 -17.76 -33.02
CA ALA A 287 -2.82 -17.43 -33.21
C ALA A 287 -2.44 -16.92 -34.60
N ASN A 288 -3.22 -17.25 -35.63
CA ASN A 288 -2.93 -16.94 -37.03
C ASN A 288 -3.99 -16.06 -37.69
N VAL A 289 -4.92 -15.50 -36.90
CA VAL A 289 -5.98 -14.65 -37.41
C VAL A 289 -5.74 -13.23 -36.86
N PRO A 290 -5.61 -12.21 -37.72
CA PRO A 290 -5.50 -10.84 -37.22
C PRO A 290 -6.79 -10.47 -36.46
N PRO A 291 -6.67 -9.77 -35.32
CA PRO A 291 -7.83 -9.38 -34.55
C PRO A 291 -8.69 -8.42 -35.36
N THR A 292 -9.97 -8.74 -35.52
CA THR A 292 -10.91 -7.84 -36.19
C THR A 292 -11.18 -6.59 -35.35
N HIS A 293 -11.68 -5.54 -35.97
CA HIS A 293 -12.11 -4.33 -35.25
C HIS A 293 -13.17 -4.64 -34.18
N ALA A 294 -14.03 -5.64 -34.42
CA ALA A 294 -14.99 -6.12 -33.43
C ALA A 294 -14.29 -6.72 -32.19
N SER A 295 -13.31 -7.61 -32.38
CA SER A 295 -12.51 -8.17 -31.29
C SER A 295 -11.75 -7.10 -30.50
N LEU A 296 -11.18 -6.09 -31.18
CA LEU A 296 -10.50 -4.97 -30.53
C LEU A 296 -11.48 -4.10 -29.72
N GLY A 297 -12.68 -3.85 -30.25
CA GLY A 297 -13.74 -3.12 -29.56
C GLY A 297 -14.22 -3.85 -28.31
N VAL A 298 -14.45 -5.17 -28.41
CA VAL A 298 -14.79 -6.03 -27.26
C VAL A 298 -13.67 -6.00 -26.23
N ALA A 299 -12.40 -6.15 -26.64
CA ALA A 299 -11.27 -6.09 -25.73
C ALA A 299 -11.22 -4.76 -24.96
N PHE A 300 -11.42 -3.64 -25.65
CA PHE A 300 -11.47 -2.31 -25.03
C PHE A 300 -12.64 -2.16 -24.04
N LEU A 301 -13.85 -2.57 -24.42
CA LEU A 301 -15.04 -2.51 -23.57
C LEU A 301 -14.91 -3.40 -22.33
N CYS A 302 -14.39 -4.62 -22.51
CA CYS A 302 -14.10 -5.51 -21.40
C CYS A 302 -12.94 -4.97 -20.53
N GLY A 303 -11.98 -4.24 -21.11
CA GLY A 303 -10.97 -3.50 -20.36
C GLY A 303 -11.56 -2.39 -19.47
N LEU A 304 -12.61 -1.70 -19.94
CA LEU A 304 -13.33 -0.68 -19.16
C LEU A 304 -14.14 -1.29 -18.00
N SER A 305 -14.47 -2.57 -18.08
CA SER A 305 -15.48 -3.25 -17.27
C SER A 305 -15.14 -3.46 -15.78
N GLU A 306 -14.00 -2.97 -15.29
CA GLU A 306 -13.66 -3.03 -13.86
C GLU A 306 -14.79 -2.46 -12.98
N GLY A 307 -15.52 -1.45 -13.45
CA GLY A 307 -16.75 -0.95 -12.80
C GLY A 307 -18.01 -1.76 -13.09
N PHE A 308 -18.12 -2.36 -14.28
CA PHE A 308 -19.26 -3.19 -14.68
C PHE A 308 -19.32 -4.50 -13.89
N PHE A 309 -18.19 -5.20 -13.72
CA PHE A 309 -18.12 -6.42 -12.90
C PHE A 309 -18.39 -6.14 -11.42
N GLN A 310 -17.90 -5.02 -10.88
CA GLN A 310 -18.23 -4.60 -9.51
C GLN A 310 -19.73 -4.30 -9.37
N GLY A 311 -20.34 -3.63 -10.34
CA GLY A 311 -21.79 -3.41 -10.40
C GLY A 311 -22.57 -4.73 -10.52
N LEU A 312 -22.09 -5.68 -11.32
CA LEU A 312 -22.71 -7.00 -11.47
C LEU A 312 -22.63 -7.81 -10.17
N ILE A 313 -21.48 -7.83 -9.50
CA ILE A 313 -21.30 -8.49 -8.19
C ILE A 313 -22.17 -7.83 -7.11
N ALA A 314 -22.26 -6.50 -7.10
CA ALA A 314 -23.12 -5.78 -6.16
C ALA A 314 -24.60 -6.11 -6.40
N ARG A 315 -25.04 -6.18 -7.66
CA ARG A 315 -26.40 -6.60 -8.04
C ARG A 315 -26.67 -8.07 -7.73
N TRP A 316 -25.67 -8.93 -7.87
CA TRP A 316 -25.79 -10.35 -7.55
C TRP A 316 -25.87 -10.58 -6.04
N ARG A 317 -25.07 -9.85 -5.25
CA ARG A 317 -25.17 -9.82 -3.77
C ARG A 317 -26.53 -9.32 -3.31
N SER A 318 -27.02 -8.21 -3.85
CA SER A 318 -28.33 -7.69 -3.47
C SER A 318 -29.47 -8.62 -3.90
N ALA A 319 -29.33 -9.33 -5.03
CA ALA A 319 -30.28 -10.37 -5.44
C ALA A 319 -30.26 -11.59 -4.49
N THR A 320 -29.08 -12.01 -4.02
CA THR A 320 -28.97 -13.12 -3.04
C THR A 320 -29.46 -12.70 -1.66
N GLU A 321 -29.11 -11.51 -1.17
CA GLU A 321 -29.60 -10.97 0.10
C GLU A 321 -31.12 -10.75 0.12
N SER A 322 -31.70 -10.28 -0.98
CA SER A 322 -33.17 -10.15 -1.12
C SER A 322 -33.90 -11.49 -1.24
N SER A 323 -33.24 -12.52 -1.77
CA SER A 323 -33.79 -13.88 -1.79
C SER A 323 -33.80 -14.53 -0.39
N VAL A 324 -32.75 -14.31 0.41
CA VAL A 324 -32.62 -14.83 1.78
C VAL A 324 -33.63 -14.16 2.74
N THR A 325 -33.86 -12.86 2.59
CA THR A 325 -34.86 -12.13 3.40
C THR A 325 -36.31 -12.48 3.05
N ARG A 326 -36.62 -12.83 1.79
CA ARG A 326 -37.96 -13.35 1.43
C ARG A 326 -38.24 -14.74 2.01
N THR A 327 -37.23 -15.59 2.15
CA THR A 327 -37.37 -16.92 2.77
C THR A 327 -37.52 -16.88 4.29
N SER A 328 -36.96 -15.89 5.01
CA SER A 328 -37.15 -15.79 6.47
C SER A 328 -38.48 -15.14 6.88
N SER A 329 -39.05 -14.29 6.02
CA SER A 329 -40.37 -13.65 6.23
C SER A 329 -41.56 -14.56 5.90
N GLY A 330 -41.35 -15.59 5.06
CA GLY A 330 -42.39 -16.56 4.68
C GLY A 330 -42.65 -17.68 5.70
N GLY A 331 -41.87 -17.77 6.79
CA GLY A 331 -41.92 -18.88 7.75
C GLY A 331 -42.84 -18.70 8.97
N ILE A 332 -43.49 -17.54 9.17
CA ILE A 332 -44.37 -17.30 10.32
C ILE A 332 -45.73 -16.82 9.84
N LYS A 333 -46.53 -17.72 9.29
CA LYS A 333 -48.01 -17.62 9.30
C LYS A 333 -48.63 -18.95 8.88
N LYS A 334 -48.88 -19.81 9.87
CA LYS A 334 -50.16 -20.51 10.11
C LYS A 334 -50.00 -21.58 11.18
N GLU A 335 -50.38 -21.23 12.41
CA GLU A 335 -51.15 -22.12 13.28
C GLU A 335 -51.80 -21.28 14.40
N LYS A 336 -53.06 -21.60 14.74
CA LYS A 336 -54.10 -20.81 15.44
C LYS A 336 -54.94 -19.97 14.47
N GLU A 337 -56.21 -20.26 14.24
CA GLU A 337 -57.25 -21.05 14.95
C GLU A 337 -58.02 -21.97 14.00
#